data_AF-A0A378VZ56-F1
#
_entry.id   AF-A0A378VZ56-F1
#
_cell.length_a   1.000
_cell.length_b   1.000
_cell.length_c   1.000
_cell.angle_alpha   90.00
_cell.angle_beta   90.00
_cell.angle_gamma   90.00
#
_symmetry.space_group_name_H-M   'P 1'
#
loop_
_entity.id
_entity.type
_entity.pdbx_description
1 polymer ?
#
loop_
_entity_poly.entity_id
_entity_poly.type
_entity_poly.pdbx_seq_one_letter_code
_entity_poly.pdbx_strand_id
1 'polypeptide(L)'
;MNIADGRQAFPAPAKLNLDLRITGRREDGYHNIESIFCLIDLQDTVYLKPRDDGKIILHNPVGGIPQEADLSYRAASLLQKYARNLAGVEIWLDKKSRPAPAWEGGVPMPQRFCWC
;
A
#
# COMPACT_ATOMS: atom_id res chain seq x y z
N MET A 1 7.27 -16.86 1.90
CA MET A 1 7.14 -17.97 2.86
C MET A 1 5.73 -18.52 2.72
N ASN A 2 5.55 -19.80 2.41
CA ASN A 2 4.22 -20.41 2.27
C ASN A 2 3.72 -20.76 3.68
N ILE A 3 2.58 -20.19 4.08
CA ILE A 3 1.93 -20.55 5.34
C ILE A 3 1.10 -21.82 5.11
N ALA A 4 0.92 -22.64 6.14
CA ALA A 4 0.30 -23.97 6.07
C ALA A 4 -1.15 -23.99 5.50
N ASP A 5 -1.77 -22.83 5.28
CA ASP A 5 -3.12 -22.64 4.75
C ASP A 5 -3.17 -22.29 3.24
N GLY A 6 -2.02 -22.33 2.56
CA GLY A 6 -1.88 -22.03 1.14
C GLY A 6 -1.71 -20.54 0.81
N ARG A 7 -1.61 -19.67 1.81
CA ARG A 7 -1.27 -18.24 1.61
C ARG A 7 0.23 -18.07 1.37
N GLN A 8 0.56 -17.16 0.45
CA GLN A 8 1.92 -16.68 0.23
C GLN A 8 2.10 -15.34 0.93
N ALA A 9 3.16 -15.21 1.73
CA ALA A 9 3.51 -13.98 2.42
C ALA A 9 4.53 -13.16 1.62
N PHE A 10 4.24 -11.88 1.40
CA PHE A 10 5.07 -10.90 0.73
C PHE A 10 5.40 -9.73 1.68
N PRO A 11 6.68 -9.37 1.83
CA PRO A 11 7.05 -8.19 2.60
C PRO A 11 6.68 -6.93 1.82
N ALA A 12 6.17 -5.93 2.54
CA ALA A 12 5.93 -4.61 2.01
C ALA A 12 6.72 -3.61 2.87
N PRO A 13 7.98 -3.30 2.48
CA PRO A 13 8.89 -2.49 3.28
C PRO A 13 8.45 -1.03 3.28
N ALA A 14 8.50 -0.41 4.45
CA ALA A 14 8.24 1.00 4.56
C ALA A 14 9.40 1.81 3.97
N LYS A 15 9.11 3.01 3.47
CA LYS A 15 10.09 3.97 2.99
C LYS A 15 10.25 5.16 3.93
N LEU A 16 11.47 5.69 4.01
CA LEU A 16 11.80 6.98 4.61
C LEU A 16 12.26 7.94 3.50
N ASN A 17 11.70 9.15 3.47
CA ASN A 17 12.22 10.22 2.62
C ASN A 17 13.41 10.88 3.35
N LEU A 18 14.61 10.73 2.81
CA LEU A 18 15.83 11.36 3.33
C LEU A 18 15.98 12.80 2.83
N ASP A 19 15.46 13.09 1.63
CA ASP A 19 15.32 14.42 1.08
C ASP A 19 14.01 14.52 0.31
N LEU A 20 13.36 15.69 0.35
CA LEU A 20 12.14 15.97 -0.39
C LEU A 20 12.10 17.46 -0.75
N ARG A 21 12.18 17.75 -2.04
CA ARG A 21 12.16 19.10 -2.60
C ARG A 21 10.96 19.26 -3.52
N ILE A 22 10.16 20.29 -3.28
CA ILE A 22 9.10 20.69 -4.19
C ILE A 22 9.73 21.61 -5.24
N THR A 23 9.76 21.17 -6.49
CA THR A 23 10.43 21.90 -7.59
C THR A 23 9.46 22.73 -8.43
N GLY A 24 8.15 22.57 -8.23
CA GLY A 24 7.14 23.39 -8.89
C GLY A 24 5.73 22.88 -8.64
N ARG A 25 4.73 23.67 -9.03
CA ARG A 25 3.32 23.28 -9.02
C ARG A 25 2.83 23.07 -10.45
N ARG A 26 2.11 21.97 -10.65
CA ARG A 26 1.51 21.58 -11.92
C ARG A 26 0.12 22.17 -12.08
N GLU A 27 -0.36 22.24 -13.31
CA GLU A 27 -1.70 22.73 -13.66
C GLU A 27 -2.83 21.84 -13.12
N ASP A 28 -2.56 20.55 -12.90
CA ASP A 28 -3.48 19.58 -12.31
C ASP A 28 -3.60 19.67 -10.77
N GLY A 29 -2.93 20.66 -10.16
CA GLY A 29 -2.96 20.91 -8.72
C GLY A 29 -1.91 20.13 -7.92
N TYR A 30 -1.16 19.21 -8.54
CA TYR A 30 -0.08 18.46 -7.88
C TYR A 30 1.25 19.22 -7.87
N HIS A 31 2.24 18.68 -7.14
CA HIS A 31 3.60 19.22 -7.06
C HIS A 31 4.61 18.32 -7.77
N ASN A 32 5.56 18.94 -8.47
CA ASN A 32 6.78 18.26 -8.88
C ASN A 32 7.65 18.05 -7.64
N ILE A 33 8.09 16.82 -7.45
CA ILE A 33 8.87 16.41 -6.28
C ILE A 33 10.16 15.74 -6.75
N GLU A 34 11.29 16.23 -6.24
CA GLU A 34 12.55 15.48 -6.22
C GLU A 34 12.73 14.89 -4.83
N SER A 35 13.08 13.61 -4.73
CA SER A 35 13.23 12.96 -3.43
C SER A 35 14.30 11.88 -3.46
N ILE A 36 15.07 11.81 -2.38
CA ILE A 36 15.91 10.66 -2.05
C ILE A 36 15.16 9.87 -0.99
N PHE A 37 14.86 8.60 -1.25
CA PHE A 37 14.23 7.72 -0.28
C PHE A 37 15.04 6.44 -0.08
N CYS A 38 14.89 5.85 1.09
CA CYS A 38 15.39 4.51 1.38
C CYS A 38 14.26 3.63 1.89
N LEU A 39 14.33 2.34 1.58
CA LEU A 39 13.55 1.32 2.27
C LEU A 39 14.18 1.03 3.63
N ILE A 40 13.36 0.74 4.63
CA ILE A 40 13.80 0.41 5.99
C ILE A 40 13.22 -0.95 6.42
N ASP A 41 13.78 -1.52 7.48
CA ASP A 41 13.38 -2.86 7.98
C ASP A 41 11.98 -2.90 8.63
N LEU A 42 11.35 -1.73 8.85
CA LEU A 42 9.94 -1.67 9.23
C LEU A 42 9.10 -2.03 8.01
N GLN A 43 8.32 -3.10 8.08
CA GLN A 43 7.53 -3.59 6.96
C GLN A 43 6.17 -4.13 7.41
N ASP A 44 5.18 -3.95 6.56
CA ASP A 44 3.93 -4.70 6.64
C ASP A 44 4.11 -6.06 5.97
N THR A 45 3.15 -6.96 6.16
CA THR A 45 3.09 -8.23 5.42
C THR A 45 1.78 -8.33 4.67
N VAL A 46 1.86 -8.55 3.35
CA VAL A 46 0.72 -8.84 2.48
C VAL A 46 0.65 -10.34 2.29
N TYR A 47 -0.48 -10.94 2.66
CA TYR A 47 -0.75 -12.35 2.37
C TYR A 47 -1.71 -12.43 1.19
N LEU A 48 -1.34 -13.27 0.21
CA LEU A 48 -2.15 -13.52 -0.98
C LEU A 48 -2.46 -15.00 -1.11
N LYS A 49 -3.72 -15.32 -1.43
CA LYS A 49 -4.14 -16.65 -1.84
C LYS A 49 -4.87 -16.56 -3.18
N PRO A 50 -4.33 -17.14 -4.26
CA PRO A 50 -5.03 -17.21 -5.54
C PRO A 50 -6.39 -17.92 -5.40
N ARG A 51 -7.35 -17.49 -6.22
CA ARG A 51 -8.66 -18.12 -6.37
C ARG A 51 -8.96 -18.36 -7.84
N ASP A 52 -9.84 -19.31 -8.12
CA ASP A 52 -10.23 -19.66 -9.49
C ASP A 52 -11.59 -19.07 -9.91
N ASP A 53 -12.27 -18.35 -9.01
CA ASP A 53 -13.62 -17.78 -9.24
C ASP A 53 -13.61 -16.31 -9.65
N GLY A 54 -12.43 -15.73 -9.89
CA GLY A 54 -12.26 -14.34 -10.31
C GLY A 54 -12.59 -13.29 -9.24
N LYS A 55 -12.93 -13.66 -8.01
CA LYS A 55 -13.31 -12.70 -6.96
C LYS A 55 -12.10 -12.14 -6.23
N ILE A 56 -12.18 -10.87 -5.84
CA ILE A 56 -11.20 -10.22 -4.97
C ILE A 56 -11.85 -10.05 -3.59
N ILE A 57 -11.21 -10.58 -2.55
CA ILE A 57 -11.70 -10.52 -1.17
C ILE A 57 -10.63 -9.91 -0.28
N LEU A 58 -10.95 -8.80 0.39
CA LEU A 58 -10.10 -8.19 1.41
C LEU A 58 -10.64 -8.55 2.80
N HIS A 59 -9.90 -9.35 3.56
CA HIS A 59 -10.42 -9.92 4.82
C HIS A 59 -10.32 -8.98 6.03
N ASN A 60 -9.31 -8.11 6.06
CA ASN A 60 -9.06 -7.18 7.16
C ASN A 60 -9.06 -5.73 6.65
N PRO A 61 -10.19 -5.22 6.13
CA PRO A 61 -10.24 -3.85 5.64
C PRO A 61 -9.98 -2.87 6.78
N VAL A 62 -9.32 -1.76 6.47
CA VAL A 62 -9.17 -0.65 7.41
C VAL A 62 -10.55 -0.06 7.70
N GLY A 63 -10.92 0.03 8.99
CA GLY A 63 -12.23 0.51 9.41
C GLY A 63 -12.57 1.89 8.82
N GLY A 64 -13.79 2.03 8.29
CA GLY A 64 -14.27 3.26 7.68
C GLY A 64 -13.86 3.50 6.23
N ILE A 65 -13.07 2.60 5.63
CA ILE A 65 -12.68 2.68 4.21
C ILE A 65 -13.46 1.61 3.43
N PRO A 66 -14.30 1.98 2.45
CA PRO A 66 -14.92 1.01 1.54
C PRO A 66 -13.86 0.18 0.83
N GLN A 67 -14.15 -1.11 0.58
CA GLN A 67 -13.18 -2.02 -0.02
C GLN A 67 -12.65 -1.50 -1.37
N GLU A 68 -13.49 -0.85 -2.17
CA GLU A 68 -13.15 -0.29 -3.48
C GLU A 68 -12.20 0.91 -3.40
N ALA A 69 -12.13 1.57 -2.23
CA ALA A 69 -11.20 2.66 -1.96
C ALA A 69 -9.83 2.16 -1.46
N ASP A 70 -9.74 0.92 -0.98
CA ASP A 70 -8.49 0.31 -0.52
C ASP A 70 -7.52 0.12 -1.70
N LEU A 71 -6.28 0.59 -1.52
CA LEU A 71 -5.25 0.52 -2.57
C LEU A 71 -4.88 -0.91 -2.95
N SER A 72 -4.94 -1.86 -2.01
CA SER A 72 -4.65 -3.27 -2.25
C SER A 72 -5.74 -3.90 -3.12
N TYR A 73 -7.01 -3.57 -2.83
CA TYR A 73 -8.14 -4.00 -3.67
C TYR A 73 -8.06 -3.40 -5.07
N ARG A 74 -7.79 -2.10 -5.17
CA ARG A 74 -7.65 -1.40 -6.46
C ARG A 74 -6.48 -1.96 -7.27
N ALA A 75 -5.34 -2.24 -6.63
CA ALA A 75 -4.19 -2.86 -7.29
C ALA A 75 -4.53 -4.25 -7.83
N ALA A 76 -5.19 -5.10 -7.05
CA ALA A 76 -5.64 -6.41 -7.50
C ALA A 76 -6.64 -6.32 -8.66
N SER A 77 -7.61 -5.40 -8.59
CA SER A 77 -8.60 -5.17 -9.65
C SER A 77 -7.97 -4.67 -10.95
N LEU A 78 -6.97 -3.78 -10.86
CA LEU A 78 -6.22 -3.33 -12.03
C LEU A 78 -5.38 -4.46 -12.62
N LEU A 79 -4.64 -5.21 -11.78
CA LEU A 79 -3.80 -6.32 -12.23
C LEU A 79 -4.63 -7.41 -12.92
N GLN A 80 -5.83 -7.72 -12.41
CA GLN A 80 -6.72 -8.72 -12.99
C GLN A 80 -7.09 -8.41 -14.45
N LYS A 81 -7.18 -7.13 -14.83
CA LYS A 81 -7.44 -6.72 -16.23
C LYS A 81 -6.29 -7.05 -17.18
N TYR A 82 -5.08 -7.19 -16.67
CA TYR A 82 -3.87 -7.52 -17.44
C TYR A 82 -3.45 -8.98 -17.27
N ALA A 83 -4.03 -9.71 -16.32
CA ALA A 83 -3.76 -11.11 -16.12
C ALA A 83 -4.37 -11.95 -17.25
N ARG A 84 -3.61 -12.92 -17.77
CA ARG A 84 -4.09 -13.83 -18.83
C ARG A 84 -5.24 -14.73 -18.39
N ASN A 85 -5.37 -14.96 -17.09
CA ASN A 85 -6.41 -15.76 -16.47
C ASN A 85 -7.20 -14.86 -15.51
N LEU A 86 -8.54 -15.02 -15.48
CA LEU A 86 -9.44 -14.36 -14.53
C LEU A 86 -9.31 -14.96 -13.12
N ALA A 87 -8.09 -15.14 -12.64
CA ALA A 87 -7.86 -15.59 -11.29
C ALA A 87 -8.31 -14.49 -10.31
N GLY A 88 -9.00 -14.91 -9.25
CA GLY A 88 -9.31 -14.08 -8.10
C GLY A 88 -8.17 -14.11 -7.09
N VAL A 89 -8.32 -13.36 -6.01
CA VAL A 89 -7.35 -13.36 -4.91
C VAL A 89 -8.02 -13.01 -3.58
N GLU A 90 -7.60 -13.70 -2.53
CA GLU A 90 -7.86 -13.26 -1.15
C GLU A 90 -6.63 -12.52 -0.63
N ILE A 91 -6.88 -11.39 0.02
CA ILE A 91 -5.86 -10.47 0.51
C ILE A 91 -6.03 -10.29 2.02
N TRP A 92 -4.93 -10.46 2.75
CA TRP A 92 -4.82 -10.05 4.15
C TRP A 92 -3.64 -9.12 4.32
N LEU A 93 -3.81 -8.12 5.19
CA LEU A 93 -2.76 -7.17 5.54
C LEU A 93 -2.45 -7.32 7.02
N ASP A 94 -1.19 -7.59 7.34
CA ASP A 94 -0.64 -7.46 8.68
C ASP A 94 0.18 -6.16 8.74
N LYS A 95 -0.42 -5.14 9.34
CA LYS A 95 0.10 -3.76 9.38
C LYS A 95 0.95 -3.55 10.62
N LYS A 96 2.26 -3.35 10.43
CA LYS A 96 3.21 -2.94 11.48
C LYS A 96 3.60 -1.47 11.35
N SER A 97 3.57 -0.94 10.12
CA SER A 97 3.72 0.49 9.88
C SER A 97 2.54 1.24 10.49
N ARG A 98 2.83 2.29 11.26
CA ARG A 98 1.77 3.19 11.74
C ARG A 98 1.29 4.05 10.59
N PRO A 99 -0.03 4.24 10.41
CA PRO A 99 -0.52 5.24 9.47
C PRO A 99 0.09 6.59 9.86
N ALA A 100 0.59 7.33 8.87
CA ALA A 100 0.99 8.69 9.15
C ALA A 100 -0.24 9.46 9.66
N PRO A 101 -0.10 10.31 10.69
CA PRO A 101 -1.17 11.20 11.08
C PRO A 101 -1.61 12.01 9.86
N ALA A 102 -2.92 12.26 9.77
CA ALA A 102 -3.44 13.25 8.84
C ALA A 102 -2.66 14.56 9.07
N TRP A 103 -2.32 15.25 7.99
CA TRP A 103 -1.71 16.57 8.10
C TRP A 103 -2.71 17.48 8.82
N GLU A 104 -2.44 17.82 10.08
CA GLU A 104 -3.21 18.81 10.83
C GLU A 104 -2.42 20.12 10.81
N GLY A 105 -2.79 21.00 9.89
CA GLY A 105 -2.56 22.44 9.93
C GLY A 105 -1.31 22.98 10.65
N GLY A 106 -0.12 22.80 10.07
CA GLY A 106 1.04 23.66 10.37
C GLY A 106 1.92 23.31 11.56
N VAL A 107 1.72 22.15 12.20
CA VAL A 107 2.71 21.63 13.17
C VAL A 107 3.94 21.10 12.40
N PRO A 108 5.18 21.45 12.79
CA PRO A 108 6.37 20.90 12.15
C PRO A 108 6.38 19.38 12.27
N MET A 109 6.17 18.74 11.12
CA MET A 109 6.25 17.31 10.92
C MET A 109 7.60 16.78 11.45
N PRO A 110 7.64 15.85 12.42
CA PRO A 110 8.86 15.11 12.67
C PRO A 110 9.27 14.41 11.35
N GLN A 111 10.53 14.54 10.98
CA GLN A 111 11.13 14.14 9.69
C GLN A 111 11.07 12.62 9.41
N ARG A 112 10.21 11.84 10.07
CA ARG A 112 10.21 10.37 10.04
C ARG A 112 8.79 9.83 9.96
N PHE A 113 8.17 9.96 8.78
CA PHE A 113 6.99 9.17 8.44
C PHE A 113 7.39 8.01 7.57
N CYS A 114 7.15 6.80 8.07
CA CYS A 114 7.38 5.56 7.37
C CYS A 114 6.08 5.11 6.72
N TRP A 115 6.10 4.88 5.41
CA TRP A 115 4.92 4.46 4.64
C TRP A 115 5.21 3.15 3.93
N CYS A 116 4.27 2.21 4.00
CA CYS A 116 4.26 0.97 3.24
C CYS A 116 3.33 1.07 2.03
#